data_AF-A0A922FM22-F1
#
_entry.id   AF-A0A922FM22-F1
#
_cell.length_a   1.000
_cell.length_b   1.000
_cell.length_c   1.000
_cell.angle_alpha   90.00
_cell.angle_beta   90.00
_cell.angle_gamma   90.00
#
_symmetry.space_group_name_H-M   'P 1'
#
loop_
_entity.id
_entity.type
_entity.pdbx_description
1 polymer ?
#
loop_
_entity_poly.entity_id
_entity_poly.type
_entity_poly.pdbx_seq_one_letter_code
_entity_poly.pdbx_strand_id
1 'polypeptide(L)'
;MPIMETEKSNISRAEEVKVLANEAFKAHKYAQAIDLYTQAIELNNQNAVYWANRAFAHIKLEEYGSAIQDASNAINVDPKYSKGYYRRGAAYLSMGKFKEALKDFQQVKKIRPNDPDATRKLKECEKAVMKLKFEEAISAPQSQRRSVADSIDYHSIDVEPEYSGARIDGDVVTLDFVKKMIDDFKHEKCLHKRYAYQIVLQIREILRALPSLVDISVPDGNHFTVCGDVHGQFYDLLNIFELNGLPSDDNPYLFNGDFVDRGSFSLEVILTLFAFKCMSPSAIYLARGNHESKSMNKIYGFEGEVRSKLSETFVELFAEVFCFLPLAHVINEKIFVVHGGLFSVDGVKLSDIRAIDRFCEPPEEGLMCELLWSDPQPHPGRGPSKRGVGLSFGADVTKRFLQENNLGIFIFVSFNIFLSQLSVFIPYLSQ
;
A
#
# COMPACT_ATOMS: atom_id res chain seq x y z
N MET A 1 37.34 -36.44 -14.31
CA MET A 1 38.13 -35.20 -14.09
C MET A 1 37.48 -33.93 -14.67
N PRO A 2 36.86 -33.92 -15.87
CA PRO A 2 36.29 -32.68 -16.44
C PRO A 2 35.16 -32.04 -15.60
N ILE A 3 34.29 -32.86 -15.00
CA ILE A 3 33.10 -32.41 -14.24
C ILE A 3 33.50 -31.62 -12.97
N MET A 4 34.56 -32.06 -12.28
CA MET A 4 35.05 -31.38 -11.06
C MET A 4 35.74 -30.05 -11.36
N GLU A 5 36.34 -29.88 -12.54
CA GLU A 5 36.93 -28.60 -12.96
C GLU A 5 35.85 -27.60 -13.35
N THR A 6 34.79 -28.05 -14.05
CA THR A 6 33.63 -27.21 -14.38
C THR A 6 32.86 -26.77 -13.13
N GLU A 7 32.68 -27.65 -12.14
CA GLU A 7 32.02 -27.29 -10.87
C GLU A 7 32.84 -26.26 -10.07
N LYS A 8 34.16 -26.45 -9.96
CA LYS A 8 35.04 -25.47 -9.29
C LYS A 8 35.05 -24.12 -10.02
N SER A 9 35.04 -24.13 -11.35
CA SER A 9 34.94 -22.91 -12.17
C SER A 9 33.62 -22.18 -11.94
N ASN A 10 32.49 -22.90 -11.89
CA ASN A 10 31.17 -22.32 -11.63
C ASN A 10 31.07 -21.72 -10.22
N ILE A 11 31.65 -22.37 -9.20
CA ILE A 11 31.69 -21.82 -7.84
C ILE A 11 32.49 -20.52 -7.78
N SER A 12 33.66 -20.45 -8.43
CA SER A 12 34.47 -19.22 -8.50
C SER A 12 33.70 -18.08 -9.16
N ARG A 13 33.05 -18.37 -10.30
CA ARG A 13 32.24 -17.39 -11.02
C ARG A 13 31.02 -16.93 -10.22
N ALA A 14 30.36 -17.83 -9.49
CA ALA A 14 29.24 -17.47 -8.61
C ALA A 14 29.68 -16.49 -7.51
N GLU A 15 30.87 -16.69 -6.94
CA GLU A 15 31.43 -15.78 -5.94
C GLU A 15 31.75 -14.39 -6.49
N GLU A 16 32.29 -14.31 -7.71
CA GLU A 16 32.53 -13.04 -8.42
C GLU A 16 31.22 -12.28 -8.67
N VAL A 17 30.20 -12.97 -9.20
CA VAL A 17 28.88 -12.36 -9.45
C VAL A 17 28.23 -11.91 -8.14
N LYS A 18 28.38 -12.68 -7.06
CA LYS A 18 27.92 -12.28 -5.72
C LYS A 18 28.62 -11.00 -5.23
N VAL A 19 29.89 -10.79 -5.52
CA VAL A 19 30.57 -9.53 -5.15
C VAL A 19 29.94 -8.34 -5.88
N LEU A 20 29.69 -8.46 -7.18
CA LEU A 20 29.00 -7.43 -7.97
C LEU A 20 27.58 -7.17 -7.42
N ALA A 21 26.85 -8.23 -7.03
CA ALA A 21 25.54 -8.11 -6.43
C ALA A 21 25.58 -7.34 -5.09
N ASN A 22 26.61 -7.59 -4.26
CA ASN A 22 26.81 -6.84 -3.01
C ASN A 22 27.12 -5.36 -3.28
N GLU A 23 27.89 -5.04 -4.33
CA GLU A 23 28.20 -3.67 -4.72
C GLU A 23 26.94 -2.94 -5.22
N ALA A 24 26.15 -3.58 -6.09
CA ALA A 24 24.86 -3.05 -6.53
C ALA A 24 23.92 -2.81 -5.33
N PHE A 25 23.86 -3.75 -4.38
CA PHE A 25 23.07 -3.60 -3.16
C PHE A 25 23.52 -2.40 -2.30
N LYS A 26 24.85 -2.23 -2.10
CA LYS A 26 25.41 -1.08 -1.37
C LYS A 26 25.14 0.24 -2.08
N ALA A 27 25.09 0.24 -3.40
CA ALA A 27 24.72 1.39 -4.22
C ALA A 27 23.20 1.61 -4.30
N HIS A 28 22.40 0.92 -3.48
CA HIS A 28 20.93 0.98 -3.46
C HIS A 28 20.26 0.56 -4.78
N LYS A 29 20.98 -0.13 -5.68
CA LYS A 29 20.47 -0.71 -6.93
C LYS A 29 19.92 -2.11 -6.68
N TYR A 30 18.84 -2.20 -5.92
CA TYR A 30 18.33 -3.48 -5.41
C TYR A 30 17.82 -4.41 -6.52
N ALA A 31 17.14 -3.90 -7.55
CA ALA A 31 16.69 -4.71 -8.69
C ALA A 31 17.88 -5.37 -9.43
N GLN A 32 18.90 -4.57 -9.73
CA GLN A 32 20.15 -5.09 -10.31
C GLN A 32 20.83 -6.11 -9.38
N ALA A 33 20.82 -5.87 -8.07
CA ALA A 33 21.38 -6.83 -7.11
C ALA A 33 20.60 -8.17 -7.13
N ILE A 34 19.27 -8.14 -7.28
CA ILE A 34 18.44 -9.35 -7.42
C ILE A 34 18.83 -10.14 -8.66
N ASP A 35 18.98 -9.47 -9.81
CA ASP A 35 19.38 -10.13 -11.06
C ASP A 35 20.76 -10.79 -10.94
N LEU A 36 21.72 -10.08 -10.33
CA LEU A 36 23.06 -10.61 -10.11
C LEU A 36 23.06 -11.78 -9.10
N TYR A 37 22.32 -11.69 -7.99
CA TYR A 37 22.18 -12.84 -7.09
C TYR A 37 21.49 -14.03 -7.76
N THR A 38 20.55 -13.79 -8.68
CA THR A 38 19.91 -14.85 -9.46
C THR A 38 20.92 -15.58 -10.33
N GLN A 39 21.78 -14.85 -11.04
CA GLN A 39 22.88 -15.44 -11.80
C GLN A 39 23.85 -16.24 -10.90
N ALA A 40 24.18 -15.73 -9.70
CA ALA A 40 25.02 -16.46 -8.76
C ALA A 40 24.36 -17.76 -8.27
N ILE A 41 23.05 -17.77 -8.04
CA ILE A 41 22.26 -18.94 -7.63
C ILE A 41 22.16 -19.97 -8.76
N GLU A 42 21.98 -19.53 -10.01
CA GLU A 42 21.98 -20.41 -11.19
C GLU A 42 23.32 -21.14 -11.37
N LEU A 43 24.43 -20.46 -11.07
CA LEU A 43 25.77 -21.05 -11.10
C LEU A 43 26.03 -21.99 -9.90
N ASN A 44 25.52 -21.64 -8.71
CA ASN A 44 25.64 -22.46 -7.50
C ASN A 44 24.47 -22.20 -6.52
N ASN A 45 23.52 -23.14 -6.48
CA ASN A 45 22.34 -23.04 -5.63
C ASN A 45 22.54 -23.57 -4.20
N GLN A 46 23.70 -24.17 -3.89
CA GLN A 46 24.01 -24.79 -2.58
C GLN A 46 24.64 -23.81 -1.57
N ASN A 47 24.66 -22.50 -1.87
CA ASN A 47 25.16 -21.48 -0.96
C ASN A 47 24.01 -20.68 -0.33
N ALA A 48 23.74 -20.91 0.96
CA ALA A 48 22.69 -20.24 1.72
C ALA A 48 22.83 -18.70 1.75
N VAL A 49 24.07 -18.18 1.58
CA VAL A 49 24.33 -16.74 1.60
C VAL A 49 23.69 -16.04 0.39
N TYR A 50 23.68 -16.67 -0.79
CA TYR A 50 23.15 -16.04 -2.00
C TYR A 50 21.64 -15.83 -1.85
N TRP A 51 20.92 -16.88 -1.44
CA TRP A 51 19.51 -16.85 -1.13
C TRP A 51 19.17 -15.81 -0.07
N ALA A 52 19.88 -15.78 1.06
CA ALA A 52 19.60 -14.81 2.12
C ALA A 52 19.92 -13.35 1.74
N ASN A 53 20.90 -13.14 0.87
CA ASN A 53 21.22 -11.79 0.38
C ASN A 53 20.20 -11.33 -0.68
N ARG A 54 19.74 -12.22 -1.56
CA ARG A 54 18.65 -11.91 -2.51
C ARG A 54 17.34 -11.67 -1.78
N ALA A 55 17.02 -12.47 -0.76
CA ALA A 55 15.91 -12.19 0.15
C ALA A 55 16.01 -10.80 0.79
N PHE A 56 17.22 -10.35 1.12
CA PHE A 56 17.40 -9.00 1.66
C PHE A 56 17.13 -7.91 0.62
N ALA A 57 17.55 -8.12 -0.63
CA ALA A 57 17.24 -7.22 -1.73
C ALA A 57 15.73 -7.16 -2.01
N HIS A 58 15.05 -8.31 -1.98
CA HIS A 58 13.59 -8.39 -2.05
C HIS A 58 12.92 -7.64 -0.89
N ILE A 59 13.38 -7.75 0.37
CA ILE A 59 12.85 -6.95 1.49
C ILE A 59 13.01 -5.45 1.25
N LYS A 60 14.12 -5.02 0.63
CA LYS A 60 14.36 -3.61 0.29
C LYS A 60 13.46 -3.10 -0.83
N LEU A 61 12.99 -3.99 -1.69
CA LEU A 61 11.97 -3.70 -2.70
C LEU A 61 10.55 -4.06 -2.25
N GLU A 62 10.39 -4.57 -1.03
CA GLU A 62 9.10 -4.95 -0.42
C GLU A 62 8.39 -6.10 -1.13
N GLU A 63 9.17 -6.87 -1.88
CA GLU A 63 8.80 -8.16 -2.44
C GLU A 63 8.89 -9.22 -1.32
N TYR A 64 8.08 -9.06 -0.26
CA TYR A 64 8.18 -9.87 0.96
C TYR A 64 7.89 -11.36 0.74
N GLY A 65 7.00 -11.69 -0.21
CA GLY A 65 6.72 -13.07 -0.62
C GLY A 65 7.95 -13.73 -1.22
N SER A 66 8.60 -13.06 -2.18
CA SER A 66 9.87 -13.50 -2.78
C SER A 66 10.96 -13.62 -1.71
N ALA A 67 11.03 -12.67 -0.78
CA ALA A 67 11.97 -12.71 0.34
C ALA A 67 11.75 -13.92 1.26
N ILE A 68 10.50 -14.27 1.57
CA ILE A 68 10.15 -15.43 2.39
C ILE A 68 10.55 -16.73 1.68
N GLN A 69 10.31 -16.82 0.37
CA GLN A 69 10.70 -17.98 -0.44
C GLN A 69 12.21 -18.16 -0.44
N ASP A 70 12.96 -17.11 -0.76
CA ASP A 70 14.43 -17.14 -0.77
C ASP A 70 15.01 -17.42 0.61
N ALA A 71 14.49 -16.79 1.66
CA ALA A 71 14.95 -17.04 3.01
C ALA A 71 14.65 -18.48 3.48
N SER A 72 13.53 -19.06 3.03
CA SER A 72 13.22 -20.48 3.27
C SER A 72 14.20 -21.39 2.52
N ASN A 73 14.55 -21.07 1.28
CA ASN A 73 15.59 -21.79 0.55
C ASN A 73 16.96 -21.69 1.25
N ALA A 74 17.32 -20.51 1.76
CA ALA A 74 18.55 -20.35 2.55
C ALA A 74 18.58 -21.26 3.78
N ILE A 75 17.45 -21.41 4.47
CA ILE A 75 17.30 -22.30 5.63
C ILE A 75 17.36 -23.77 5.21
N ASN A 76 16.76 -24.14 4.08
CA ASN A 76 16.81 -25.51 3.56
C ASN A 76 18.24 -25.92 3.17
N VAL A 77 19.01 -24.99 2.60
CA VAL A 77 20.42 -25.20 2.22
C VAL A 77 21.32 -25.29 3.44
N ASP A 78 21.18 -24.37 4.41
CA ASP A 78 21.91 -24.43 5.68
C ASP A 78 20.98 -24.10 6.88
N PRO A 79 20.47 -25.12 7.58
CA PRO A 79 19.60 -24.94 8.75
C PRO A 79 20.27 -24.26 9.95
N LYS A 80 21.61 -24.14 9.97
CA LYS A 80 22.36 -23.43 11.01
C LYS A 80 22.65 -21.97 10.63
N TYR A 81 22.34 -21.56 9.40
CA TYR A 81 22.57 -20.21 8.94
C TYR A 81 21.55 -19.22 9.52
N SER A 82 21.94 -18.54 10.60
CA SER A 82 21.04 -17.64 11.34
C SER A 82 20.44 -16.52 10.49
N LYS A 83 21.13 -16.05 9.45
CA LYS A 83 20.61 -14.98 8.58
C LYS A 83 19.40 -15.44 7.76
N GLY A 84 19.27 -16.72 7.41
CA GLY A 84 18.08 -17.24 6.73
C GLY A 84 16.81 -16.99 7.55
N TYR A 85 16.79 -17.47 8.80
CA TYR A 85 15.69 -17.21 9.74
C TYR A 85 15.48 -15.72 9.98
N TYR A 86 16.55 -14.96 10.17
CA TYR A 86 16.43 -13.52 10.38
C TYR A 86 15.76 -12.80 9.20
N ARG A 87 16.11 -13.14 7.95
CA ARG A 87 15.51 -12.54 6.75
C ARG A 87 14.04 -12.92 6.63
N ARG A 88 13.71 -14.19 6.84
CA ARG A 88 12.31 -14.65 6.80
C ARG A 88 11.46 -14.01 7.88
N GLY A 89 11.97 -13.95 9.12
CA GLY A 89 11.30 -13.28 10.23
C GLY A 89 11.14 -11.77 10.01
N ALA A 90 12.12 -11.12 9.38
CA ALA A 90 12.02 -9.71 9.01
C ALA A 90 10.96 -9.47 7.92
N ALA A 91 10.87 -10.34 6.91
CA ALA A 91 9.84 -10.26 5.89
C ALA A 91 8.43 -10.49 6.48
N TYR A 92 8.25 -11.51 7.33
CA TYR A 92 7.00 -11.72 8.05
C TYR A 92 6.61 -10.55 8.94
N LEU A 93 7.59 -9.95 9.63
CA LEU A 93 7.36 -8.76 10.47
C LEU A 93 6.83 -7.59 9.64
N SER A 94 7.42 -7.32 8.47
CA SER A 94 6.94 -6.27 7.55
C SER A 94 5.54 -6.55 7.01
N MET A 95 5.15 -7.81 6.85
CA MET A 95 3.79 -8.20 6.46
C MET A 95 2.79 -8.21 7.63
N GLY A 96 3.19 -7.85 8.85
CA GLY A 96 2.34 -7.96 10.05
C GLY A 96 2.07 -9.41 10.51
N LYS A 97 2.78 -10.39 9.95
CA LYS A 97 2.70 -11.82 10.31
C LYS A 97 3.53 -12.10 11.57
N PHE A 98 3.13 -11.48 12.68
CA PHE A 98 3.93 -11.47 13.91
C PHE A 98 4.10 -12.86 14.56
N LYS A 99 3.13 -13.77 14.38
CA LYS A 99 3.19 -15.14 14.93
C LYS A 99 4.28 -15.96 14.23
N GLU A 100 4.41 -15.79 12.91
CA GLU A 100 5.43 -16.42 12.05
C GLU A 100 6.80 -15.79 12.30
N ALA A 101 6.87 -14.45 12.33
CA ALA A 101 8.10 -13.73 12.63
C ALA A 101 8.69 -14.11 13.99
N LEU A 102 7.82 -14.27 15.01
CA LEU A 102 8.21 -14.69 16.35
C LEU A 102 8.96 -16.04 16.34
N LYS A 103 8.46 -17.04 15.60
CA LYS A 103 9.10 -18.36 15.50
C LYS A 103 10.52 -18.26 14.92
N ASP A 104 10.69 -17.46 13.88
CA ASP A 104 11.99 -17.26 13.22
C ASP A 104 12.97 -16.51 14.13
N PHE A 105 12.54 -15.43 14.81
CA PHE A 105 13.42 -14.71 15.73
C PHE A 105 13.80 -15.52 16.97
N GLN A 106 12.90 -16.40 17.46
CA GLN A 106 13.26 -17.37 18.51
C GLN A 106 14.37 -18.32 18.03
N GLN A 107 14.31 -18.78 16.78
CA GLN A 107 15.35 -19.62 16.21
C GLN A 107 16.67 -18.86 16.03
N VAL A 108 16.63 -17.59 15.60
CA VAL A 108 17.82 -16.73 15.55
C VAL A 108 18.44 -16.60 16.94
N LYS A 109 17.63 -16.35 17.98
CA LYS A 109 18.10 -16.23 19.37
C LYS A 109 18.77 -17.51 19.88
N LYS A 110 18.25 -18.68 19.50
CA LYS A 110 18.87 -19.99 19.82
C LYS A 110 20.24 -20.16 19.16
N ILE A 111 20.39 -19.76 17.90
CA ILE A 111 21.65 -19.89 17.15
C ILE A 111 22.66 -18.80 17.54
N ARG A 112 22.19 -17.57 17.77
CA ARG A 112 22.99 -16.39 18.14
C ARG A 112 22.41 -15.70 19.38
N PRO A 113 22.73 -16.19 20.60
CA PRO A 113 22.14 -15.66 21.83
C PRO A 113 22.52 -14.21 22.13
N ASN A 114 23.66 -13.73 21.61
CA ASN A 114 24.19 -12.40 21.90
C ASN A 114 23.88 -11.36 20.81
N ASP A 115 23.01 -11.67 19.84
CA ASP A 115 22.60 -10.70 18.82
C ASP A 115 21.61 -9.68 19.42
N PRO A 116 21.99 -8.40 19.58
CA PRO A 116 21.15 -7.41 20.23
C PRO A 116 19.93 -7.05 19.37
N ASP A 117 20.09 -7.04 18.05
CA ASP A 117 19.01 -6.69 17.13
C ASP A 117 17.96 -7.81 17.07
N ALA A 118 18.39 -9.07 16.99
CA ALA A 118 17.49 -10.21 17.07
C ALA A 118 16.72 -10.23 18.40
N THR A 119 17.38 -9.87 19.51
CA THR A 119 16.73 -9.78 20.83
C THR A 119 15.68 -8.67 20.88
N ARG A 120 15.99 -7.51 20.29
CA ARG A 120 15.04 -6.38 20.18
C ARG A 120 13.82 -6.78 19.36
N LYS A 121 14.01 -7.34 18.16
CA LYS A 121 12.93 -7.77 17.27
C LYS A 121 12.09 -8.90 17.85
N LEU A 122 12.72 -9.82 18.60
CA LEU A 122 12.00 -10.86 19.32
C LEU A 122 11.01 -10.26 20.32
N LYS A 123 11.47 -9.34 21.18
CA LYS A 123 10.61 -8.65 22.16
C LYS A 123 9.50 -7.84 21.49
N GLU A 124 9.81 -7.20 20.36
CA GLU A 124 8.84 -6.48 19.55
C GLU A 124 7.73 -7.40 19.03
N CYS A 125 8.12 -8.57 18.48
CA CYS A 125 7.16 -9.59 18.04
C CYS A 125 6.33 -10.14 19.20
N GLU A 126 6.94 -10.41 20.36
CA GLU A 126 6.22 -10.86 21.57
C GLU A 126 5.17 -9.85 22.01
N LYS A 127 5.54 -8.56 22.05
CA LYS A 127 4.62 -7.45 22.37
C LYS A 127 3.50 -7.34 21.35
N ALA A 128 3.82 -7.44 20.05
CA ALA A 128 2.84 -7.37 18.98
C ALA A 128 1.85 -8.55 19.01
N VAL A 129 2.34 -9.77 19.20
CA VAL A 129 1.48 -10.98 19.34
C VAL A 129 0.61 -10.88 20.58
N MET A 130 1.12 -10.37 21.71
CA MET A 130 0.31 -10.14 22.91
C MET A 130 -0.78 -9.09 22.66
N LYS A 131 -0.45 -7.98 22.00
CA LYS A 131 -1.42 -6.95 21.61
C LYS A 131 -2.48 -7.51 20.67
N LEU A 132 -2.10 -8.31 19.67
CA LEU A 132 -3.05 -8.99 18.77
C LEU A 132 -3.99 -9.92 19.52
N LYS A 133 -3.48 -10.76 20.44
CA LYS A 133 -4.35 -11.64 21.25
C LYS A 133 -5.33 -10.86 22.10
N PHE A 134 -4.90 -9.72 22.65
CA PHE A 134 -5.78 -8.83 23.41
C PHE A 134 -6.85 -8.22 22.50
N GLU A 135 -6.45 -7.68 21.34
CA GLU A 135 -7.36 -7.14 20.31
C GLU A 135 -8.36 -8.19 19.82
N GLU A 136 -7.90 -9.42 19.52
CA GLU A 136 -8.72 -10.57 19.13
C GLU A 136 -9.73 -10.92 20.25
N ALA A 137 -9.30 -10.89 21.52
CA ALA A 137 -10.15 -11.22 22.67
C ALA A 137 -11.23 -10.18 22.98
N ILE A 138 -10.96 -8.90 22.70
CA ILE A 138 -11.94 -7.80 22.89
C ILE A 138 -12.72 -7.49 21.60
N SER A 139 -12.39 -8.12 20.48
CA SER A 139 -13.04 -7.87 19.20
C SER A 139 -14.50 -8.30 19.25
N ALA A 140 -15.40 -7.33 19.40
CA ALA A 140 -16.82 -7.55 19.23
C ALA A 140 -17.16 -7.90 17.75
N PRO A 141 -18.18 -8.72 17.50
CA PRO A 141 -18.73 -8.93 16.16
C PRO A 141 -19.03 -7.58 15.51
N GLN A 142 -18.77 -7.47 14.20
CA GLN A 142 -18.91 -6.21 13.46
C GLN A 142 -20.32 -5.60 13.60
N SER A 143 -21.35 -6.43 13.71
CA SER A 143 -22.75 -6.03 13.94
C SER A 143 -23.02 -5.37 15.31
N GLN A 144 -22.08 -5.47 16.27
CA GLN A 144 -22.19 -4.90 17.61
C GLN A 144 -21.24 -3.71 17.84
N ARG A 145 -20.31 -3.45 16.90
CA ARG A 145 -19.42 -2.28 16.99
C ARG A 145 -20.22 -1.03 16.66
N ARG A 146 -20.40 -0.14 17.65
CA ARG A 146 -20.87 1.22 17.40
C ARG A 146 -19.79 1.97 16.65
N SER A 147 -20.19 2.76 15.66
CA SER A 147 -19.23 3.63 14.97
C SER A 147 -18.67 4.64 15.96
N VAL A 148 -17.37 4.92 15.85
CA VAL A 148 -16.74 5.96 16.69
C VAL A 148 -17.33 7.33 16.33
N ALA A 149 -17.73 7.51 15.07
CA ALA A 149 -18.41 8.71 14.59
C ALA A 149 -19.70 9.01 15.38
N ASP A 150 -20.46 7.99 15.79
CA ASP A 150 -21.73 8.15 16.51
C ASP A 150 -21.53 8.76 17.92
N SER A 151 -20.30 8.75 18.43
CA SER A 151 -19.94 9.33 19.74
C SER A 151 -19.29 10.72 19.65
N ILE A 152 -19.06 11.22 18.43
CA ILE A 152 -18.35 12.47 18.20
C ILE A 152 -19.36 13.53 17.74
N ASP A 153 -19.49 14.59 18.53
CA ASP A 153 -20.14 15.83 18.10
C ASP A 153 -19.07 16.92 17.96
N TYR A 154 -18.74 17.29 16.71
CA TYR A 154 -17.76 18.35 16.48
C TYR A 154 -18.31 19.74 16.83
N HIS A 155 -19.63 19.93 16.89
CA HIS A 155 -20.23 21.22 17.24
C HIS A 155 -19.95 21.58 18.70
N SER A 156 -19.83 20.60 19.59
CA SER A 156 -19.51 20.80 21.01
C SER A 156 -18.03 21.07 21.29
N ILE A 157 -17.17 21.03 20.28
CA ILE A 157 -15.72 21.27 20.45
C ILE A 157 -15.44 22.76 20.28
N ASP A 158 -15.11 23.44 21.37
CA ASP A 158 -14.70 24.85 21.33
C ASP A 158 -13.37 25.01 20.59
N VAL A 159 -13.20 26.16 19.92
CA VAL A 159 -11.93 26.54 19.27
C VAL A 159 -11.35 27.70 20.05
N GLU A 160 -10.12 27.53 20.51
CA GLU A 160 -9.46 28.51 21.37
C GLU A 160 -9.28 29.85 20.62
N PRO A 161 -9.43 31.00 21.30
CA PRO A 161 -9.27 32.32 20.68
C PRO A 161 -7.89 32.52 20.02
N GLU A 162 -6.85 31.85 20.53
CA GLU A 162 -5.48 31.92 20.04
C GLU A 162 -5.27 31.16 18.72
N TYR A 163 -6.20 30.25 18.36
CA TYR A 163 -6.10 29.50 17.10
C TYR A 163 -6.25 30.42 15.89
N SER A 164 -5.20 30.53 15.09
CA SER A 164 -5.10 31.44 13.93
C SER A 164 -5.00 30.71 12.59
N GLY A 165 -5.22 29.38 12.58
CA GLY A 165 -5.24 28.58 11.36
C GLY A 165 -6.58 28.65 10.63
N ALA A 166 -6.69 27.87 9.56
CA ALA A 166 -7.90 27.75 8.74
C ALA A 166 -9.14 27.36 9.57
N ARG A 167 -10.27 28.03 9.29
CA ARG A 167 -11.55 27.80 9.98
C ARG A 167 -12.64 27.51 8.95
N ILE A 168 -13.50 26.53 9.27
CA ILE A 168 -14.71 26.27 8.51
C ILE A 168 -15.83 27.10 9.15
N ASP A 169 -16.37 28.05 8.40
CA ASP A 169 -17.51 28.85 8.83
C ASP A 169 -18.82 28.11 8.50
N GLY A 170 -19.53 27.64 9.52
CA GLY A 170 -20.73 26.82 9.35
C GLY A 170 -20.41 25.37 8.98
N ASP A 171 -21.20 24.80 8.06
CA ASP A 171 -21.16 23.37 7.71
C ASP A 171 -20.54 23.08 6.34
N VAL A 172 -20.14 24.11 5.60
CA VAL A 172 -19.68 23.98 4.21
C VAL A 172 -18.17 24.18 4.12
N VAL A 173 -17.48 23.18 3.59
CA VAL A 173 -16.07 23.29 3.23
C VAL A 173 -15.94 24.13 1.95
N THR A 174 -15.30 25.29 2.04
CA THR A 174 -15.16 26.22 0.90
C THR A 174 -13.75 26.17 0.30
N LEU A 175 -13.59 26.64 -0.94
CA LEU A 175 -12.28 26.73 -1.59
C LEU A 175 -11.31 27.65 -0.83
N ASP A 176 -11.80 28.74 -0.23
CA ASP A 176 -10.96 29.65 0.55
C ASP A 176 -10.45 28.98 1.83
N PHE A 177 -11.29 28.19 2.50
CA PHE A 177 -10.85 27.35 3.62
C PHE A 177 -9.78 26.35 3.17
N VAL A 178 -10.01 25.61 2.08
CA VAL A 178 -9.06 24.61 1.58
C VAL A 178 -7.72 25.23 1.24
N LYS A 179 -7.71 26.39 0.56
CA LYS A 179 -6.48 27.14 0.24
C LYS A 179 -5.76 27.60 1.51
N LYS A 180 -6.48 28.13 2.50
CA LYS A 180 -5.89 28.55 3.77
C LYS A 180 -5.32 27.37 4.56
N MET A 181 -5.99 26.23 4.55
CA MET A 181 -5.55 24.99 5.20
C MET A 181 -4.28 24.45 4.54
N ILE A 182 -4.23 24.41 3.20
CA ILE A 182 -3.03 24.03 2.45
C ILE A 182 -1.86 24.96 2.79
N ASP A 183 -2.09 26.27 2.87
CA ASP A 183 -1.06 27.24 3.26
C ASP A 183 -0.57 27.01 4.70
N ASP A 184 -1.47 26.70 5.65
CA ASP A 184 -1.08 26.33 7.01
C ASP A 184 -0.24 25.05 7.04
N PHE A 185 -0.63 24.01 6.30
CA PHE A 185 0.12 22.76 6.20
C PHE A 185 1.50 22.96 5.55
N LYS A 186 1.60 23.83 4.54
CA LYS A 186 2.89 24.19 3.90
C LYS A 186 3.87 24.85 4.89
N HIS A 187 3.35 25.46 5.94
CA HIS A 187 4.12 26.05 7.05
C HIS A 187 4.08 25.20 8.32
N GLU A 188 3.80 23.89 8.17
CA GLU A 188 3.80 22.88 9.24
C GLU A 188 2.88 23.21 10.44
N LYS A 189 1.82 24.00 10.21
CA LYS A 189 0.78 24.25 11.21
C LYS A 189 -0.26 23.14 11.14
N CYS A 190 -0.76 22.73 12.30
CA CYS A 190 -1.83 21.74 12.38
C CYS A 190 -3.22 22.37 12.21
N LEU A 191 -4.12 21.65 11.54
CA LEU A 191 -5.54 21.98 11.51
C LEU A 191 -6.15 21.71 12.90
N HIS A 192 -7.02 22.58 13.37
CA HIS A 192 -7.71 22.37 14.64
C HIS A 192 -8.58 21.11 14.62
N LYS A 193 -8.61 20.37 15.74
CA LYS A 193 -9.32 19.08 15.85
C LYS A 193 -10.81 19.18 15.51
N ARG A 194 -11.47 20.29 15.85
CA ARG A 194 -12.86 20.57 15.45
C ARG A 194 -13.07 20.41 13.95
N TYR A 195 -12.26 21.10 13.15
CA TYR A 195 -12.39 21.11 11.68
C TYR A 195 -11.90 19.80 11.06
N ALA A 196 -10.90 19.15 11.66
CA ALA A 196 -10.50 17.80 11.26
C ALA A 196 -11.66 16.80 11.45
N TYR A 197 -12.34 16.81 12.59
CA TYR A 197 -13.53 15.96 12.80
C TYR A 197 -14.64 16.31 11.80
N GLN A 198 -14.92 17.60 11.59
CA GLN A 198 -15.92 18.04 10.62
C GLN A 198 -15.66 17.46 9.22
N ILE A 199 -14.42 17.58 8.71
CA ILE A 199 -14.02 17.02 7.41
C ILE A 199 -14.18 15.51 7.39
N VAL A 200 -13.63 14.80 8.39
CA VAL A 200 -13.59 13.33 8.42
C VAL A 200 -14.99 12.71 8.62
N LEU A 201 -15.88 13.38 9.36
CA LEU A 201 -17.28 12.96 9.52
C LEU A 201 -18.11 13.24 8.26
N GLN A 202 -17.87 14.36 7.59
CA GLN A 202 -18.57 14.68 6.34
C GLN A 202 -18.18 13.72 5.21
N ILE A 203 -16.88 13.44 5.03
CA ILE A 203 -16.41 12.52 4.00
C ILE A 203 -16.88 11.08 4.26
N ARG A 204 -17.04 10.68 5.53
CA ARG A 204 -17.61 9.38 5.91
C ARG A 204 -18.97 9.17 5.25
N GLU A 205 -19.88 10.14 5.38
CA GLU A 205 -21.22 10.06 4.80
C GLU A 205 -21.19 10.03 3.27
N ILE A 206 -20.33 10.85 2.66
CA ILE A 206 -20.14 10.88 1.20
C ILE A 206 -19.69 9.50 0.70
N LEU A 207 -18.62 8.93 1.27
CA LEU A 207 -18.05 7.67 0.82
C LEU A 207 -18.95 6.47 1.10
N ARG A 208 -19.65 6.47 2.25
CA ARG A 208 -20.59 5.39 2.62
C ARG A 208 -21.73 5.25 1.63
N ALA A 209 -22.18 6.35 1.01
CA ALA A 209 -23.24 6.34 0.01
C ALA A 209 -22.78 5.84 -1.37
N LEU A 210 -21.48 5.75 -1.63
CA LEU A 210 -20.95 5.31 -2.93
C LEU A 210 -21.00 3.78 -3.09
N PRO A 211 -21.15 3.27 -4.33
CA PRO A 211 -20.92 1.86 -4.64
C PRO A 211 -19.45 1.48 -4.51
N SER A 212 -19.17 0.17 -4.47
CA SER A 212 -17.79 -0.33 -4.39
C SER A 212 -17.02 -0.16 -5.70
N LEU A 213 -17.74 -0.04 -6.83
CA LEU A 213 -17.22 0.39 -8.12
C LEU A 213 -17.98 1.63 -8.56
N VAL A 214 -17.27 2.74 -8.75
CA VAL A 214 -17.84 4.05 -9.12
C VAL A 214 -17.67 4.27 -10.63
N ASP A 215 -18.78 4.53 -11.31
CA ASP A 215 -18.79 4.92 -12.71
C ASP A 215 -18.63 6.44 -12.84
N ILE A 216 -17.69 6.89 -13.66
CA ILE A 216 -17.36 8.29 -13.89
C ILE A 216 -17.67 8.62 -15.36
N SER A 217 -18.47 9.67 -15.57
CA SER A 217 -18.75 10.22 -16.89
C SER A 217 -17.99 11.53 -17.07
N VAL A 218 -17.10 11.56 -18.07
CA VAL A 218 -16.33 12.73 -18.48
C VAL A 218 -16.87 13.20 -19.83
N PRO A 219 -17.48 14.40 -19.90
CA PRO A 219 -18.00 14.95 -21.15
C PRO A 219 -16.94 15.08 -22.25
N ASP A 220 -17.37 14.98 -23.51
CA ASP A 220 -16.49 15.18 -24.65
C ASP A 220 -15.82 16.55 -24.60
N GLY A 221 -14.49 16.58 -24.78
CA GLY A 221 -13.70 17.80 -24.74
C GLY A 221 -13.21 18.21 -23.35
N ASN A 222 -13.68 17.56 -22.27
CA ASN A 222 -13.15 17.77 -20.92
C ASN A 222 -11.97 16.84 -20.66
N HIS A 223 -11.06 17.26 -19.79
CA HIS A 223 -9.96 16.43 -19.31
C HIS A 223 -10.28 15.80 -17.95
N PHE A 224 -9.55 14.74 -17.62
CA PHE A 224 -9.66 14.03 -16.35
C PHE A 224 -8.27 13.53 -15.95
N THR A 225 -7.84 13.82 -14.72
CA THR A 225 -6.51 13.45 -14.25
C THR A 225 -6.56 12.26 -13.30
N VAL A 226 -5.73 11.24 -13.56
CA VAL A 226 -5.56 10.10 -12.65
C VAL A 226 -4.16 10.17 -12.04
N CYS A 227 -4.10 10.17 -10.72
CA CYS A 227 -2.88 10.14 -9.92
C CYS A 227 -2.72 8.75 -9.26
N GLY A 228 -1.48 8.25 -9.20
CA GLY A 228 -1.14 7.06 -8.41
C GLY A 228 -0.79 7.42 -6.96
N ASP A 229 0.06 6.61 -6.35
CA ASP A 229 0.45 6.72 -4.94
C ASP A 229 1.10 8.08 -4.63
N VAL A 230 0.69 8.65 -3.50
CA VAL A 230 1.25 9.90 -2.94
C VAL A 230 2.02 9.64 -1.66
N HIS A 231 1.64 8.62 -0.87
CA HIS A 231 2.37 8.16 0.33
C HIS A 231 2.85 9.28 1.26
N GLY A 232 1.96 10.19 1.65
CA GLY A 232 2.27 11.28 2.57
C GLY A 232 3.32 12.27 2.07
N GLN A 233 3.58 12.32 0.76
CA GLN A 233 4.45 13.31 0.13
C GLN A 233 3.68 14.61 -0.16
N PHE A 234 3.29 15.32 0.90
CA PHE A 234 2.42 16.50 0.82
C PHE A 234 2.94 17.58 -0.13
N TYR A 235 4.23 17.88 -0.13
CA TYR A 235 4.80 18.91 -1.01
C TYR A 235 4.78 18.50 -2.49
N ASP A 236 4.89 17.21 -2.79
CA ASP A 236 4.75 16.70 -4.15
C ASP A 236 3.28 16.75 -4.61
N LEU A 237 2.33 16.51 -3.70
CA LEU A 237 0.90 16.75 -3.96
C LEU A 237 0.64 18.21 -4.33
N LEU A 238 1.24 19.16 -3.60
CA LEU A 238 1.12 20.58 -3.95
C LEU A 238 1.73 20.90 -5.32
N ASN A 239 2.85 20.28 -5.64
CA ASN A 239 3.47 20.42 -6.96
C ASN A 239 2.57 19.86 -8.09
N ILE A 240 1.85 18.76 -7.87
CA ILE A 240 0.83 18.26 -8.81
C ILE A 240 -0.23 19.34 -9.06
N PHE A 241 -0.76 19.95 -8.00
CA PHE A 241 -1.77 21.00 -8.12
C PHE A 241 -1.25 22.31 -8.72
N GLU A 242 0.01 22.65 -8.50
CA GLU A 242 0.65 23.80 -9.12
C GLU A 242 0.82 23.60 -10.63
N LEU A 243 1.20 22.40 -11.05
CA LEU A 243 1.44 22.06 -12.46
C LEU A 243 0.16 21.80 -13.25
N ASN A 244 -0.84 21.15 -12.64
CA ASN A 244 -2.05 20.68 -13.32
C ASN A 244 -3.34 21.38 -12.84
N GLY A 245 -3.22 22.40 -11.98
CA GLY A 245 -4.34 23.16 -11.41
C GLY A 245 -5.01 22.46 -10.24
N LEU A 246 -5.69 23.24 -9.39
CA LEU A 246 -6.42 22.70 -8.23
C LEU A 246 -7.62 21.85 -8.67
N PRO A 247 -8.05 20.86 -7.85
CA PRO A 247 -9.29 20.13 -8.08
C PRO A 247 -10.51 21.06 -8.13
N SER A 248 -11.31 20.89 -9.17
CA SER A 248 -12.61 21.57 -9.36
C SER A 248 -13.51 20.72 -10.25
N ASP A 249 -14.77 21.12 -10.44
CA ASP A 249 -15.69 20.43 -11.36
C ASP A 249 -15.19 20.44 -12.81
N ASP A 250 -14.45 21.49 -13.19
CA ASP A 250 -13.81 21.63 -14.50
C ASP A 250 -12.41 21.00 -14.56
N ASN A 251 -11.85 20.57 -13.43
CA ASN A 251 -10.54 19.94 -13.33
C ASN A 251 -10.58 18.74 -12.36
N PRO A 252 -11.29 17.66 -12.71
CA PRO A 252 -11.50 16.53 -11.82
C PRO A 252 -10.27 15.63 -11.72
N TYR A 253 -10.03 15.11 -10.51
CA TYR A 253 -8.94 14.17 -10.22
C TYR A 253 -9.47 12.82 -9.71
N LEU A 254 -8.78 11.73 -10.03
CA LEU A 254 -8.88 10.45 -9.33
C LEU A 254 -7.52 10.14 -8.70
N PHE A 255 -7.46 10.06 -7.36
CA PHE A 255 -6.29 9.52 -6.67
C PHE A 255 -6.52 8.02 -6.39
N ASN A 256 -5.65 7.19 -6.96
CA ASN A 256 -5.83 5.75 -7.05
C ASN A 256 -5.22 4.98 -5.86
N GLY A 257 -5.63 5.34 -4.64
CA GLY A 257 -5.16 4.72 -3.40
C GLY A 257 -3.78 5.19 -2.94
N ASP A 258 -3.38 4.67 -1.77
CA ASP A 258 -2.06 4.87 -1.17
C ASP A 258 -1.69 6.35 -0.99
N PHE A 259 -2.58 7.05 -0.29
CA PHE A 259 -2.42 8.46 0.05
C PHE A 259 -1.48 8.65 1.25
N VAL A 260 -1.48 7.67 2.15
CA VAL A 260 -0.83 7.73 3.46
C VAL A 260 0.31 6.70 3.58
N ASP A 261 0.94 6.68 4.76
CA ASP A 261 2.10 5.87 5.11
C ASP A 261 3.38 6.25 4.35
N ARG A 262 4.53 5.83 4.90
CA ARG A 262 5.90 6.12 4.42
C ARG A 262 6.32 7.57 4.58
N GLY A 263 5.63 8.50 3.90
CA GLY A 263 5.87 9.92 4.03
C GLY A 263 5.37 10.45 5.36
N SER A 264 6.09 11.43 5.90
CA SER A 264 5.83 12.01 7.22
C SER A 264 4.80 13.14 7.23
N PHE A 265 4.10 13.35 6.10
CA PHE A 265 3.04 14.34 5.94
C PHE A 265 1.74 13.69 5.45
N SER A 266 1.46 12.46 5.94
CA SER A 266 0.29 11.69 5.54
C SER A 266 -1.01 12.35 6.00
N LEU A 267 -1.00 12.98 7.18
CA LEU A 267 -2.18 13.66 7.71
C LEU A 267 -2.56 14.89 6.87
N GLU A 268 -1.56 15.67 6.44
CA GLU A 268 -1.77 16.84 5.58
C GLU A 268 -2.30 16.44 4.21
N VAL A 269 -1.76 15.36 3.61
CA VAL A 269 -2.27 14.79 2.36
C VAL A 269 -3.73 14.39 2.50
N ILE A 270 -4.06 13.50 3.45
CA ILE A 270 -5.40 12.92 3.53
C ILE A 270 -6.47 13.96 3.87
N LEU A 271 -6.17 14.90 4.77
CA LEU A 271 -7.09 15.99 5.09
C LEU A 271 -7.31 16.93 3.89
N THR A 272 -6.29 17.18 3.08
CA THR A 272 -6.41 17.97 1.86
C THR A 272 -7.30 17.29 0.83
N LEU A 273 -7.08 16.00 0.55
CA LEU A 273 -7.90 15.22 -0.37
C LEU A 273 -9.37 15.12 0.09
N PHE A 274 -9.58 14.87 1.39
CA PHE A 274 -10.93 14.83 1.96
C PHE A 274 -11.61 16.20 1.92
N ALA A 275 -10.89 17.30 2.20
CA ALA A 275 -11.48 18.62 2.13
C ALA A 275 -11.91 19.01 0.70
N PHE A 276 -11.13 18.67 -0.33
CA PHE A 276 -11.57 18.84 -1.71
C PHE A 276 -12.83 18.02 -2.04
N LYS A 277 -12.92 16.78 -1.54
CA LYS A 277 -14.10 15.93 -1.73
C LYS A 277 -15.35 16.47 -1.03
N CYS A 278 -15.19 17.00 0.19
CA CYS A 278 -16.25 17.66 0.93
C CYS A 278 -16.70 18.98 0.29
N MET A 279 -15.76 19.72 -0.32
CA MET A 279 -16.03 20.98 -1.02
C MET A 279 -16.81 20.75 -2.31
N SER A 280 -16.35 19.82 -3.16
CA SER A 280 -17.10 19.38 -4.33
C SER A 280 -16.91 17.86 -4.54
N PRO A 281 -17.98 17.07 -4.39
CA PRO A 281 -17.91 15.62 -4.61
C PRO A 281 -17.50 15.20 -6.03
N SER A 282 -17.68 16.04 -7.05
CA SER A 282 -17.26 15.78 -8.43
C SER A 282 -15.83 16.18 -8.75
N ALA A 283 -15.23 17.06 -7.94
CA ALA A 283 -13.87 17.55 -8.17
C ALA A 283 -12.79 16.50 -7.89
N ILE A 284 -13.06 15.54 -7.01
CA ILE A 284 -12.09 14.50 -6.66
C ILE A 284 -12.76 13.15 -6.44
N TYR A 285 -12.10 12.09 -6.89
CA TYR A 285 -12.44 10.70 -6.69
C TYR A 285 -11.28 10.03 -5.96
N LEU A 286 -11.59 9.12 -5.04
CA LEU A 286 -10.61 8.47 -4.18
C LEU A 286 -10.87 6.96 -4.24
N ALA A 287 -9.91 6.19 -4.74
CA ALA A 287 -9.93 4.73 -4.64
C ALA A 287 -9.20 4.29 -3.36
N ARG A 288 -9.58 3.14 -2.81
CA ARG A 288 -8.85 2.52 -1.71
C ARG A 288 -7.57 1.88 -2.25
N GLY A 289 -6.44 2.12 -1.61
CA GLY A 289 -5.20 1.36 -1.77
C GLY A 289 -4.98 0.38 -0.62
N ASN A 290 -3.91 -0.42 -0.68
CA ASN A 290 -3.61 -1.34 0.41
C ASN A 290 -3.13 -0.61 1.67
N HIS A 291 -2.59 0.61 1.54
CA HIS A 291 -2.19 1.46 2.67
C HIS A 291 -3.36 2.17 3.35
N GLU A 292 -4.57 2.18 2.80
CA GLU A 292 -5.80 2.57 3.53
C GLU A 292 -6.38 1.37 4.32
N SER A 293 -5.52 0.73 5.13
CA SER A 293 -5.85 -0.42 5.99
C SER A 293 -5.16 -0.34 7.35
N LYS A 294 -5.82 -0.85 8.38
CA LYS A 294 -5.29 -0.84 9.75
C LYS A 294 -3.97 -1.59 9.87
N SER A 295 -3.82 -2.69 9.14
CA SER A 295 -2.58 -3.48 9.13
C SER A 295 -1.38 -2.66 8.64
N MET A 296 -1.56 -1.87 7.58
CA MET A 296 -0.47 -1.08 7.01
C MET A 296 -0.19 0.15 7.87
N ASN A 297 -1.23 0.89 8.27
CA ASN A 297 -1.07 2.13 9.03
C ASN A 297 -0.34 1.96 10.37
N LYS A 298 -0.53 0.79 11.01
CA LYS A 298 0.13 0.43 12.27
C LYS A 298 1.64 0.25 12.13
N ILE A 299 2.11 -0.13 10.94
CA ILE A 299 3.51 -0.49 10.67
C ILE A 299 4.24 0.66 9.96
N TYR A 300 3.56 1.35 9.04
CA TYR A 300 4.21 2.22 8.05
C TYR A 300 4.06 3.73 8.29
N GLY A 301 3.42 4.12 9.39
CA GLY A 301 3.59 5.45 9.99
C GLY A 301 2.32 6.23 10.24
N PHE A 302 1.26 6.03 9.45
CA PHE A 302 0.06 6.87 9.53
C PHE A 302 -0.61 6.82 10.91
N GLU A 303 -0.72 5.62 11.52
CA GLU A 303 -1.27 5.50 12.88
C GLU A 303 -0.45 6.32 13.90
N GLY A 304 0.88 6.26 13.79
CA GLY A 304 1.78 7.02 14.67
C GLY A 304 1.67 8.52 14.46
N GLU A 305 1.57 8.96 13.21
CA GLU A 305 1.42 10.37 12.83
C GLU A 305 0.09 10.94 13.35
N VAL A 306 -1.02 10.23 13.14
CA VAL A 306 -2.36 10.64 13.63
C VAL A 306 -2.39 10.71 15.15
N ARG A 307 -1.82 9.73 15.87
CA ARG A 307 -1.73 9.79 17.34
C ARG A 307 -0.95 11.00 17.81
N SER A 308 0.14 11.35 17.12
CA SER A 308 1.01 12.46 17.48
C SER A 308 0.39 13.83 17.21
N LYS A 309 -0.24 14.00 16.04
CA LYS A 309 -0.79 15.30 15.59
C LYS A 309 -2.23 15.53 16.07
N LEU A 310 -3.00 14.47 16.29
CA LEU A 310 -4.43 14.53 16.67
C LEU A 310 -4.72 13.76 17.97
N SER A 311 -5.23 12.53 17.89
CA SER A 311 -5.60 11.70 19.04
C SER A 311 -5.84 10.24 18.64
N GLU A 312 -6.01 9.37 19.65
CA GLU A 312 -6.39 7.97 19.45
C GLU A 312 -7.72 7.80 18.71
N THR A 313 -8.71 8.62 19.06
CA THR A 313 -10.04 8.58 18.46
C THR A 313 -10.00 8.80 16.95
N PHE A 314 -9.08 9.66 16.47
CA PHE A 314 -8.89 9.84 15.02
C PHE A 314 -8.32 8.61 14.33
N VAL A 315 -7.48 7.80 14.99
CA VAL A 315 -6.99 6.54 14.39
C VAL A 315 -8.14 5.62 14.06
N GLU A 316 -9.06 5.44 15.01
CA GLU A 316 -10.24 4.58 14.82
C GLU A 316 -11.20 5.17 13.78
N LEU A 317 -11.39 6.49 13.80
CA LEU A 317 -12.24 7.18 12.83
C LEU A 317 -11.69 7.09 11.40
N PHE A 318 -10.39 7.31 11.19
CA PHE A 318 -9.78 7.15 9.86
C PHE A 318 -9.86 5.70 9.38
N ALA A 319 -9.60 4.72 10.25
CA ALA A 319 -9.73 3.31 9.89
C ALA A 319 -11.16 2.95 9.44
N GLU A 320 -12.18 3.50 10.12
CA GLU A 320 -13.58 3.36 9.70
C GLU A 320 -13.83 4.01 8.33
N VAL A 321 -13.41 5.27 8.13
CA VAL A 321 -13.61 6.00 6.87
C VAL A 321 -12.91 5.33 5.70
N PHE A 322 -11.70 4.80 5.90
CA PHE A 322 -10.97 4.05 4.88
C PHE A 322 -11.72 2.78 4.44
N CYS A 323 -12.51 2.17 5.31
CA CYS A 323 -13.39 1.06 4.93
C CYS A 323 -14.55 1.48 4.01
N PHE A 324 -14.87 2.78 3.90
CA PHE A 324 -15.89 3.28 2.99
C PHE A 324 -15.36 3.68 1.61
N LEU A 325 -14.04 3.79 1.43
CA LEU A 325 -13.44 4.13 0.13
C LEU A 325 -13.83 3.11 -0.96
N PRO A 326 -14.30 3.55 -2.14
CA PRO A 326 -14.54 2.68 -3.29
C PRO A 326 -13.29 1.88 -3.68
N LEU A 327 -13.48 0.67 -4.20
CA LEU A 327 -12.38 -0.24 -4.54
C LEU A 327 -11.88 -0.04 -5.97
N ALA A 328 -12.73 0.45 -6.87
CA ALA A 328 -12.39 0.66 -8.28
C ALA A 328 -13.26 1.74 -8.93
N HIS A 329 -12.80 2.23 -10.07
CA HIS A 329 -13.53 3.20 -10.89
C HIS A 329 -13.58 2.76 -12.36
N VAL A 330 -14.64 3.13 -13.05
CA VAL A 330 -14.76 2.98 -14.52
C VAL A 330 -15.05 4.33 -15.14
N ILE A 331 -14.16 4.82 -15.99
CA ILE A 331 -14.31 6.10 -16.68
C ILE A 331 -14.85 5.85 -18.09
N ASN A 332 -15.96 6.52 -18.43
CA ASN A 332 -16.65 6.46 -19.72
C ASN A 332 -16.92 5.03 -20.21
N GLU A 333 -17.20 4.10 -19.29
CA GLU A 333 -17.43 2.68 -19.60
C GLU A 333 -16.27 1.98 -20.36
N LYS A 334 -15.07 2.58 -20.36
CA LYS A 334 -13.93 2.12 -21.17
C LYS A 334 -12.64 1.96 -20.38
N ILE A 335 -12.42 2.75 -19.35
CA ILE A 335 -11.16 2.77 -18.61
C ILE A 335 -11.43 2.22 -17.22
N PHE A 336 -10.91 1.04 -16.91
CA PHE A 336 -10.97 0.48 -15.55
C PHE A 336 -9.74 0.91 -14.77
N VAL A 337 -9.97 1.50 -13.61
CA VAL A 337 -8.94 2.02 -12.70
C VAL A 337 -9.07 1.32 -11.35
N VAL A 338 -7.98 0.70 -10.89
CA VAL A 338 -7.88 0.02 -9.60
C VAL A 338 -6.49 0.27 -9.03
N HIS A 339 -6.33 0.27 -7.70
CA HIS A 339 -5.02 0.46 -7.09
C HIS A 339 -4.03 -0.65 -7.47
N GLY A 340 -4.30 -1.90 -7.07
CA GLY A 340 -3.43 -3.05 -7.31
C GLY A 340 -3.64 -3.67 -8.69
N GLY A 341 -4.61 -4.58 -8.81
CA GLY A 341 -4.63 -5.46 -9.97
C GLY A 341 -5.89 -6.27 -10.23
N LEU A 342 -5.71 -7.31 -11.05
CA LEU A 342 -6.76 -8.24 -11.46
C LEU A 342 -6.74 -9.51 -10.60
N PHE A 343 -7.59 -10.46 -10.97
CA PHE A 343 -8.05 -11.53 -10.10
C PHE A 343 -7.38 -12.88 -10.35
N SER A 344 -7.40 -13.74 -9.33
CA SER A 344 -6.93 -15.13 -9.40
C SER A 344 -7.78 -16.03 -10.28
N VAL A 345 -9.03 -15.63 -10.52
CA VAL A 345 -9.99 -16.35 -11.37
C VAL A 345 -10.36 -15.53 -12.60
N ASP A 346 -10.68 -16.21 -13.70
CA ASP A 346 -11.28 -15.57 -14.89
C ASP A 346 -12.80 -15.42 -14.71
N GLY A 347 -13.45 -14.62 -15.56
CA GLY A 347 -14.92 -14.46 -15.55
C GLY A 347 -15.46 -13.35 -14.65
N VAL A 348 -14.62 -12.70 -13.83
CA VAL A 348 -15.04 -11.60 -12.95
C VAL A 348 -15.61 -10.44 -13.76
N LYS A 349 -16.81 -10.00 -13.38
CA LYS A 349 -17.54 -8.91 -14.02
C LYS A 349 -17.51 -7.64 -13.19
N LEU A 350 -17.74 -6.49 -13.82
CA LEU A 350 -17.90 -5.21 -13.11
C LEU A 350 -19.04 -5.25 -12.08
N SER A 351 -20.08 -6.07 -12.30
CA SER A 351 -21.15 -6.31 -11.34
C SER A 351 -20.66 -6.97 -10.05
N ASP A 352 -19.70 -7.89 -10.16
CA ASP A 352 -19.15 -8.60 -9.01
C ASP A 352 -18.37 -7.63 -8.12
N ILE A 353 -17.56 -6.75 -8.74
CA ILE A 353 -16.80 -5.70 -8.04
C ILE A 353 -17.76 -4.71 -7.36
N ARG A 354 -18.81 -4.29 -8.06
CA ARG A 354 -19.82 -3.37 -7.53
C ARG A 354 -20.58 -3.95 -6.34
N ALA A 355 -20.75 -5.27 -6.29
CA ALA A 355 -21.44 -6.00 -5.24
C ALA A 355 -20.57 -6.37 -4.02
N ILE A 356 -19.26 -6.09 -4.03
CA ILE A 356 -18.38 -6.34 -2.88
C ILE A 356 -18.85 -5.51 -1.69
N ASP A 357 -19.15 -6.17 -0.56
CA ASP A 357 -19.29 -5.50 0.73
C ASP A 357 -17.90 -5.09 1.23
N ARG A 358 -17.54 -3.84 0.94
CA ARG A 358 -16.21 -3.30 1.18
C ARG A 358 -16.00 -2.75 2.59
N PHE A 359 -17.04 -2.74 3.43
CA PHE A 359 -17.06 -2.04 4.72
C PHE A 359 -16.31 -2.83 5.81
N CYS A 360 -15.11 -3.30 5.49
CA CYS A 360 -14.27 -4.12 6.34
C CYS A 360 -12.78 -3.83 6.05
N GLU A 361 -11.90 -4.35 6.89
CA GLU A 361 -10.48 -4.46 6.53
C GLU A 361 -10.33 -5.46 5.37
N PRO A 362 -9.36 -5.25 4.46
CA PRO A 362 -9.13 -6.19 3.37
C PRO A 362 -8.92 -7.62 3.90
N PRO A 363 -9.66 -8.62 3.39
CA PRO A 363 -9.45 -10.01 3.77
C PRO A 363 -8.09 -10.54 3.27
N GLU A 364 -7.68 -11.71 3.73
CA GLU A 364 -6.44 -12.34 3.25
C GLU A 364 -6.55 -12.85 1.80
N GLU A 365 -7.77 -13.13 1.32
CA GLU A 365 -8.06 -13.68 0.00
C GLU A 365 -9.35 -13.11 -0.61
N GLY A 366 -9.57 -13.36 -1.91
CA GLY A 366 -10.78 -12.96 -2.62
C GLY A 366 -10.68 -11.61 -3.33
N LEU A 367 -11.75 -11.22 -4.03
CA LEU A 367 -11.73 -10.10 -4.98
C LEU A 367 -11.24 -8.78 -4.36
N MET A 368 -11.70 -8.44 -3.16
CA MET A 368 -11.28 -7.21 -2.48
C MET A 368 -9.79 -7.19 -2.17
N CYS A 369 -9.23 -8.32 -1.71
CA CYS A 369 -7.78 -8.45 -1.50
C CYS A 369 -7.03 -8.27 -2.82
N GLU A 370 -7.46 -8.97 -3.86
CA GLU A 370 -6.76 -9.00 -5.15
C GLU A 370 -6.78 -7.65 -5.86
N LEU A 371 -7.87 -6.87 -5.76
CA LEU A 371 -7.97 -5.50 -6.28
C LEU A 371 -6.91 -4.59 -5.64
N LEU A 372 -6.60 -4.79 -4.37
CA LEU A 372 -5.69 -3.92 -3.61
C LEU A 372 -4.23 -4.39 -3.66
N TRP A 373 -3.96 -5.66 -3.95
CA TRP A 373 -2.62 -6.25 -3.74
C TRP A 373 -1.95 -6.88 -4.96
N SER A 374 -2.69 -7.17 -6.02
CA SER A 374 -2.14 -7.94 -7.14
C SER A 374 -1.27 -7.09 -8.06
N ASP A 375 -0.25 -7.70 -8.67
CA ASP A 375 0.69 -7.03 -9.56
C ASP A 375 0.69 -7.67 -10.96
N PRO A 376 0.97 -6.91 -12.03
CA PRO A 376 1.22 -7.52 -13.33
C PRO A 376 2.52 -8.33 -13.34
N GLN A 377 2.62 -9.31 -14.23
CA GLN A 377 3.87 -10.00 -14.58
C GLN A 377 4.11 -9.99 -16.09
N PRO A 378 5.39 -10.05 -16.53
CA PRO A 378 5.73 -10.03 -17.96
C PRO A 378 5.30 -11.31 -18.70
N HIS A 379 5.19 -12.44 -17.99
CA HIS A 379 4.86 -13.73 -18.60
C HIS A 379 3.34 -13.98 -18.59
N PRO A 380 2.78 -14.66 -19.60
CA PRO A 380 1.37 -15.05 -19.59
C PRO A 380 1.00 -15.93 -18.39
N GLY A 381 -0.29 -15.93 -18.05
CA GLY A 381 -0.85 -16.73 -16.96
C GLY A 381 -0.85 -16.00 -15.62
N ARG A 382 -0.88 -16.78 -14.53
CA ARG A 382 -0.86 -16.28 -13.16
C ARG A 382 0.30 -16.89 -12.40
N GLY A 383 0.81 -16.17 -11.41
CA GLY A 383 1.89 -16.63 -10.55
C GLY A 383 1.70 -16.18 -9.10
N PRO A 384 2.56 -16.65 -8.19
CA PRO A 384 2.55 -16.19 -6.81
C PRO A 384 2.93 -14.71 -6.75
N SER A 385 2.19 -13.93 -5.96
CA SER A 385 2.55 -12.54 -5.71
C SER A 385 3.92 -12.44 -5.06
N LYS A 386 4.75 -11.54 -5.59
CA LYS A 386 6.04 -11.19 -4.99
C LYS A 386 5.89 -10.57 -3.61
N ARG A 387 4.72 -10.00 -3.29
CA ARG A 387 4.40 -9.41 -1.98
C ARG A 387 3.98 -10.45 -0.95
N GLY A 388 3.58 -11.65 -1.40
CA GLY A 388 3.06 -12.71 -0.53
C GLY A 388 1.59 -12.54 -0.14
N VAL A 389 0.88 -11.61 -0.80
CA VAL A 389 -0.58 -11.36 -0.73
C VAL A 389 -1.05 -10.96 -2.14
N GLY A 390 -2.25 -11.38 -2.55
CA GLY A 390 -2.72 -11.25 -3.93
C GLY A 390 -2.02 -12.23 -4.88
N LEU A 391 -1.93 -11.87 -6.16
CA LEU A 391 -1.26 -12.68 -7.18
C LEU A 391 -0.45 -11.83 -8.16
N SER A 392 0.35 -12.49 -8.98
CA SER A 392 0.88 -11.91 -10.20
C SER A 392 0.05 -12.35 -11.42
N PHE A 393 -0.29 -11.44 -12.33
CA PHE A 393 -1.13 -11.73 -13.50
C PHE A 393 -0.52 -11.22 -14.83
N GLY A 394 -0.58 -12.04 -15.87
CA GLY A 394 -0.01 -11.74 -17.18
C GLY A 394 -0.93 -10.90 -18.08
N ALA A 395 -0.37 -10.41 -19.19
CA ALA A 395 -1.11 -9.61 -20.17
C ALA A 395 -2.32 -10.34 -20.80
N ASP A 396 -2.31 -11.67 -20.83
CA ASP A 396 -3.44 -12.48 -21.29
C ASP A 396 -4.64 -12.42 -20.33
N VAL A 397 -4.39 -12.38 -19.01
CA VAL A 397 -5.42 -12.17 -17.98
C VAL A 397 -6.05 -10.80 -18.15
N THR A 398 -5.22 -9.76 -18.31
CA THR A 398 -5.68 -8.39 -18.57
C THR A 398 -6.53 -8.30 -19.83
N LYS A 399 -6.07 -8.90 -20.93
CA LYS A 399 -6.81 -8.90 -22.19
C LYS A 399 -8.18 -9.58 -22.06
N ARG A 400 -8.25 -10.75 -21.41
CA ARG A 400 -9.53 -11.44 -21.17
C ARG A 400 -10.49 -10.58 -20.36
N PHE A 401 -10.04 -10.04 -19.22
CA PHE A 401 -10.87 -9.20 -18.37
C PHE A 401 -11.44 -7.98 -19.11
N LEU A 402 -10.59 -7.27 -19.87
CA LEU A 402 -11.02 -6.10 -20.64
C LEU A 402 -12.06 -6.47 -21.71
N GLN A 403 -11.81 -7.53 -22.48
CA GLN A 403 -12.73 -8.00 -23.52
C GLN A 403 -14.08 -8.43 -22.94
N GLU A 404 -14.05 -9.18 -21.84
CA GLU A 404 -15.25 -9.71 -21.20
C GLU A 404 -16.14 -8.66 -20.53
N ASN A 405 -15.57 -7.48 -20.24
CA ASN A 405 -16.27 -6.36 -19.60
C ASN A 405 -16.44 -5.16 -20.54
N ASN A 406 -16.17 -5.32 -21.84
CA ASN A 406 -16.28 -4.27 -22.87
C ASN A 406 -15.43 -3.01 -22.60
N LEU A 407 -14.30 -3.19 -21.92
CA LEU A 407 -13.34 -2.15 -21.58
C LEU A 407 -12.20 -2.06 -22.62
N GLY A 408 -11.59 -0.87 -22.71
CA GLY A 408 -10.48 -0.61 -23.62
C GLY A 408 -9.13 -0.40 -22.93
N ILE A 409 -9.11 0.16 -21.72
CA ILE A 409 -7.88 0.55 -21.01
C ILE A 409 -7.93 0.04 -19.58
N PHE A 410 -6.77 -0.44 -19.10
CA PHE A 410 -6.54 -0.79 -17.71
C PHE A 410 -5.49 0.15 -17.11
N ILE A 411 -5.86 0.86 -16.04
CA ILE A 411 -4.95 1.71 -15.27
C ILE A 411 -4.82 1.11 -13.88
N PHE A 412 -3.58 0.98 -13.43
CA PHE A 412 -3.25 0.51 -12.10
C PHE A 412 -1.99 1.19 -11.60
N VAL A 413 -1.71 1.05 -10.30
CA VAL A 413 -0.43 1.50 -9.76
C VAL A 413 0.52 0.31 -9.73
N SER A 414 1.60 0.41 -10.53
CA SER A 414 2.68 -0.57 -10.47
C SER A 414 3.64 -0.17 -9.37
N PHE A 415 3.91 -1.09 -8.46
CA PHE A 415 4.93 -0.89 -7.43
C PHE A 415 6.32 -1.18 -8.00
N ASN A 416 6.86 -0.20 -8.72
CA ASN A 416 8.28 -0.12 -9.02
C ASN A 416 8.81 1.13 -8.33
N ILE A 417 9.71 0.95 -7.36
CA ILE A 417 10.28 1.99 -6.48
C ILE A 417 10.97 3.16 -7.22
N PHE A 418 11.13 3.07 -8.54
CA PHE A 418 11.53 4.19 -9.37
C PHE A 418 10.31 4.99 -9.81
N LEU A 419 9.86 5.88 -8.91
CA LEU A 419 8.69 6.75 -9.03
C LEU A 419 7.38 5.96 -8.93
N SER A 420 6.42 6.45 -8.13
CA SER A 420 5.02 6.02 -8.20
C SER A 420 4.46 6.32 -9.59
N GLN A 421 4.74 5.41 -10.55
CA GLN A 421 4.34 5.57 -11.93
C GLN A 421 2.94 4.98 -12.11
N LEU A 422 1.99 5.85 -12.43
CA LEU A 422 0.73 5.43 -13.01
C LEU A 422 1.03 4.58 -14.24
N SER A 423 0.66 3.31 -14.21
CA SER A 423 0.93 2.37 -15.29
C SER A 423 -0.33 2.19 -16.11
N VAL A 424 -0.24 2.57 -17.39
CA VAL A 424 -1.36 2.44 -18.34
C VAL A 424 -1.08 1.25 -19.25
N PHE A 425 -1.96 0.26 -19.23
CA PHE A 425 -1.94 -0.82 -20.22
C PHE A 425 -2.99 -0.54 -21.30
N ILE A 426 -2.51 -0.24 -22.51
CA ILE A 426 -3.33 -0.14 -23.72
C ILE A 426 -3.07 -1.42 -24.52
N PRO A 427 -4.05 -2.34 -24.65
CA PRO A 427 -3.91 -3.41 -25.63
C PRO A 427 -3.81 -2.77 -27.01
N TYR A 428 -2.70 -3.01 -27.73
CA TYR A 428 -2.60 -2.66 -29.14
C TYR A 428 -3.81 -3.27 -29.88
N LEU A 429 -4.75 -2.42 -30.27
CA LEU A 429 -5.74 -2.73 -31.30
C LEU A 429 -4.96 -2.80 -32.62
N SER A 430 -4.44 -3.98 -32.96
CA SER A 430 -4.16 -4.27 -34.36
C SER A 430 -5.48 -4.15 -35.11
N GLN A 431 -5.49 -3.27 -36.13
CA GLN A 431 -6.59 -3.02 -37.07
C GLN A 431 -7.26 -4.30 -37.59
#